data_AF-A0AAE1L9D6-F1
#
_entry.id   AF-A0AAE1L9D6-F1
#
_cell.length_a   1.000
_cell.length_b   1.000
_cell.length_c   1.000
_cell.angle_alpha   90.00
_cell.angle_beta   90.00
_cell.angle_gamma   90.00
#
_symmetry.space_group_name_H-M   'P 1'
#
loop_
_entity.id
_entity.type
_entity.pdbx_description
1 polymer ?
#
loop_
_entity_poly.entity_id
_entity_poly.type
_entity_poly.pdbx_seq_one_letter_code
_entity_poly.pdbx_strand_id
1 'polypeptide(L)'
;MFPPPPASRAKYIEWTGSSKFPQKYYAVRWLDNASTADRGREILPNLVTFVDKVEEGGREDEIKSSSFNVHVKAVKDPMLGPKLAFFSYIARLVEPFLTAYQTNKPMAPFLHTDLSALVRDLYNLFVKKDYLKEKTDVFDVDVTKDVNLIPAQDMTLSFSVKEALQKIDKPAPKKDMLKFKEECIALLKAMTLKLTEKSPLKYKICKSITFCDPELIVKHENTAKNRLRSCLSVFQRNNWISAADCDKLETEFKLLVEKSSVISLFKEYDRDKTRLDHFWQSALTTYKCSDLLRNLLHMVLIISHGNAFVERGFSINKEMVVENQLDVSLVAQRQVYDAVTLAGGIEQVADAIDHRMQYRFRSARAEYEEARKKRAQQDREGQKKKQAEKRVEDEVRELRAKKTKLLQEAQTKCDEIDEQLNRLSR
;
A
#
# COMPACT_ATOMS: atom_id res chain seq x y z
N MET A 1 16.22 -16.22 5.40
CA MET A 1 16.09 -15.52 4.10
C MET A 1 17.35 -15.84 3.31
N PHE A 2 17.24 -16.56 2.20
CA PHE A 2 18.39 -17.11 1.48
C PHE A 2 19.29 -15.98 0.94
N PRO A 3 20.55 -15.86 1.41
CA PRO A 3 21.55 -14.99 0.79
C PRO A 3 21.81 -15.37 -0.68
N PRO A 4 22.56 -14.56 -1.47
CA PRO A 4 22.93 -14.93 -2.83
C PRO A 4 23.59 -16.33 -2.87
N PRO A 5 23.49 -17.03 -4.02
CA PRO A 5 23.84 -18.45 -4.18
C PRO A 5 25.23 -18.77 -3.61
N PRO A 6 25.52 -20.06 -3.35
CA PRO A 6 26.75 -20.45 -2.69
C PRO A 6 27.94 -19.79 -3.37
N ALA A 7 28.95 -19.39 -2.60
CA ALA A 7 30.12 -18.66 -3.06
C ALA A 7 30.88 -19.33 -4.23
N SER A 8 30.48 -20.54 -4.65
CA SER A 8 30.79 -21.13 -5.95
C SER A 8 29.58 -21.87 -6.55
N ARG A 9 28.89 -21.24 -7.53
CA ARG A 9 27.81 -21.90 -8.32
C ARG A 9 28.34 -23.12 -9.08
N ALA A 10 29.58 -23.08 -9.52
CA ALA A 10 30.23 -24.19 -10.23
C ALA A 10 30.32 -25.43 -9.33
N LYS A 11 30.88 -25.29 -8.11
CA LYS A 11 30.95 -26.38 -7.13
C LYS A 11 29.57 -26.90 -6.72
N TYR A 12 28.58 -26.01 -6.58
CA TYR A 12 27.20 -26.44 -6.30
C TYR A 12 26.64 -27.33 -7.42
N ILE A 13 26.78 -26.94 -8.68
CA ILE A 13 26.31 -27.76 -9.81
C ILE A 13 27.07 -29.09 -9.87
N GLU A 14 28.40 -29.03 -9.72
CA GLU A 14 29.27 -30.20 -9.77
C GLU A 14 28.94 -31.23 -8.68
N TRP A 15 28.78 -30.79 -7.43
CA TRP A 15 28.59 -31.70 -6.30
C TRP A 15 27.15 -32.17 -6.12
N THR A 16 26.17 -31.36 -6.52
CA THR A 16 24.74 -31.68 -6.31
C THR A 16 24.05 -32.17 -7.59
N GLY A 17 24.65 -31.95 -8.77
CA GLY A 17 24.02 -32.18 -10.07
C GLY A 17 22.87 -31.20 -10.40
N SER A 18 22.61 -30.21 -9.54
CA SER A 18 21.46 -29.31 -9.67
C SER A 18 21.84 -27.94 -10.22
N SER A 19 21.16 -27.50 -11.27
CA SER A 19 21.24 -26.13 -11.80
C SER A 19 20.17 -25.19 -11.22
N LYS A 20 19.41 -25.64 -10.21
CA LYS A 20 18.36 -24.86 -9.56
C LYS A 20 18.92 -24.11 -8.36
N PHE A 21 18.71 -22.79 -8.36
CA PHE A 21 19.19 -21.87 -7.32
C PHE A 21 18.04 -21.22 -6.54
N PRO A 22 18.30 -20.66 -5.35
CA PRO A 22 17.33 -19.87 -4.60
C PRO A 22 16.77 -18.73 -5.46
N GLN A 23 15.46 -18.49 -5.36
CA GLN A 23 14.84 -17.30 -5.93
C GLN A 23 15.07 -16.09 -5.02
N LYS A 24 15.10 -14.90 -5.63
CA LYS A 24 15.26 -13.65 -4.90
C LYS A 24 13.97 -13.35 -4.14
N TYR A 25 14.05 -13.38 -2.82
CA TYR A 25 12.95 -13.00 -1.95
C TYR A 25 12.93 -11.48 -1.75
N TYR A 26 11.75 -10.89 -1.85
CA TYR A 26 11.51 -9.47 -1.62
C TYR A 26 10.52 -9.30 -0.47
N ALA A 27 10.97 -8.79 0.68
CA ALA A 27 10.14 -8.64 1.88
C ALA A 27 8.86 -7.81 1.66
N VAL A 28 8.88 -6.91 0.66
CA VAL A 28 7.77 -6.00 0.33
C VAL A 28 6.87 -6.54 -0.78
N ARG A 29 7.32 -7.52 -1.59
CA ARG A 29 6.54 -8.08 -2.72
C ARG A 29 6.02 -9.46 -2.36
N TRP A 30 4.80 -9.50 -1.84
CA TRP A 30 4.25 -10.71 -1.25
C TRP A 30 3.76 -11.75 -2.27
N LEU A 31 3.55 -11.38 -3.53
CA LEU A 31 3.11 -12.29 -4.59
C LEU A 31 4.14 -13.39 -4.90
N ASP A 32 5.43 -13.09 -4.78
CA ASP A 32 6.50 -14.05 -5.10
C ASP A 32 6.89 -14.92 -3.89
N ASN A 33 6.20 -14.77 -2.76
CA ASN A 33 6.60 -15.44 -1.52
C ASN A 33 6.39 -16.96 -1.58
N ALA A 34 5.26 -17.41 -2.13
CA ALA A 34 4.94 -18.83 -2.25
C ALA A 34 5.94 -19.55 -3.17
N SER A 35 6.16 -19.01 -4.38
CA SER A 35 7.11 -19.55 -5.35
C SER A 35 8.53 -19.59 -4.80
N THR A 36 8.97 -18.54 -4.09
CA THR A 36 10.29 -18.50 -3.48
C THR A 36 10.45 -19.55 -2.37
N ALA A 37 9.42 -19.76 -1.56
CA ALA A 37 9.42 -20.78 -0.52
C ALA A 37 9.43 -22.20 -1.10
N ASP A 38 8.66 -22.43 -2.16
CA ASP A 38 8.64 -23.71 -2.87
C ASP A 38 9.97 -24.00 -3.55
N ARG A 39 10.61 -23.00 -4.17
CA ARG A 39 11.99 -23.14 -4.68
C ARG A 39 12.95 -23.47 -3.54
N GLY A 40 12.80 -22.83 -2.38
CA GLY A 40 13.59 -23.14 -1.18
C GLY A 40 13.46 -24.60 -0.75
N ARG A 41 12.24 -25.17 -0.80
CA ARG A 41 12.00 -26.59 -0.50
C ARG A 41 12.60 -27.52 -1.56
N GLU A 42 12.45 -27.16 -2.82
CA GLU A 42 12.95 -27.93 -3.96
C GLU A 42 14.47 -28.10 -3.93
N ILE A 43 15.21 -27.04 -3.58
CA ILE A 43 16.67 -27.08 -3.53
C ILE A 43 17.22 -27.58 -2.19
N LEU A 44 16.38 -27.78 -1.17
CA LEU A 44 16.83 -28.11 0.17
C LEU A 44 17.70 -29.38 0.23
N PRO A 45 17.36 -30.50 -0.44
CA PRO A 45 18.23 -31.68 -0.47
C PRO A 45 19.60 -31.39 -1.09
N ASN A 46 19.62 -30.63 -2.19
CA ASN A 46 20.87 -30.22 -2.85
C ASN A 46 21.71 -29.31 -1.95
N LEU A 47 21.07 -28.43 -1.17
CA LEU A 47 21.77 -27.58 -0.21
C LEU A 47 22.38 -28.39 0.93
N VAL A 48 21.72 -29.45 1.40
CA VAL A 48 22.28 -30.38 2.39
C VAL A 48 23.54 -31.03 1.81
N THR A 49 23.44 -31.66 0.64
CA THR A 49 24.59 -32.28 -0.04
C THR A 49 25.75 -31.30 -0.26
N PHE A 50 25.44 -30.06 -0.67
CA PHE A 50 26.46 -29.05 -0.85
C PHE A 50 27.15 -28.67 0.47
N VAL A 51 26.39 -28.47 1.54
CA VAL A 51 26.96 -28.14 2.86
C VAL A 51 27.81 -29.30 3.38
N ASP A 52 27.33 -30.54 3.27
CA ASP A 52 28.08 -31.73 3.69
C ASP A 52 29.40 -31.82 2.93
N LYS A 53 29.40 -31.60 1.61
CA LYS A 53 30.63 -31.59 0.78
C LYS A 53 31.62 -30.49 1.16
N VAL A 54 31.13 -29.31 1.53
CA VAL A 54 31.99 -28.23 2.04
C VAL A 54 32.56 -28.57 3.42
N GLU A 55 31.76 -29.18 4.32
CA GLU A 55 32.19 -29.56 5.68
C GLU A 55 33.13 -30.79 5.67
N GLU A 56 32.95 -31.74 4.75
CA GLU A 56 33.86 -32.87 4.48
C GLU A 56 35.17 -32.41 3.81
N GLY A 57 35.09 -31.32 3.05
CA GLY A 57 36.20 -30.76 2.30
C GLY A 57 37.33 -30.23 3.20
N GLY A 58 38.55 -30.29 2.69
CA GLY A 58 39.71 -29.71 3.37
C GLY A 58 39.78 -28.18 3.24
N ARG A 59 40.95 -27.61 3.56
CA ARG A 59 41.21 -26.16 3.48
C ARG A 59 40.90 -25.52 2.11
N GLU A 60 40.94 -26.31 1.03
CA GLU A 60 40.71 -25.86 -0.35
C GLU A 60 39.22 -25.65 -0.69
N ASP A 61 38.32 -26.27 0.08
CA ASP A 61 36.87 -26.19 -0.11
C ASP A 61 36.17 -25.32 0.94
N GLU A 62 36.92 -24.82 1.92
CA GLU A 62 36.41 -24.05 3.06
C GLU A 62 35.74 -22.73 2.62
N ILE A 63 34.47 -22.53 3.00
CA ILE A 63 33.72 -21.29 2.75
C ILE A 63 33.44 -20.56 4.06
N LYS A 64 34.09 -19.41 4.29
CA LYS A 64 33.94 -18.61 5.53
C LYS A 64 32.90 -17.50 5.48
N SER A 65 32.11 -17.41 4.42
CA SER A 65 31.17 -16.30 4.27
C SER A 65 30.04 -16.36 5.30
N SER A 66 29.61 -15.19 5.78
CA SER A 66 28.42 -15.09 6.66
C SER A 66 27.18 -15.71 6.01
N SER A 67 27.04 -15.58 4.69
CA SER A 67 25.95 -16.22 3.93
C SER A 67 25.98 -17.74 4.02
N PHE A 68 27.16 -18.36 3.89
CA PHE A 68 27.30 -19.81 4.00
C PHE A 68 26.96 -20.31 5.41
N ASN A 69 27.41 -19.61 6.45
CA ASN A 69 27.08 -19.94 7.84
C ASN A 69 25.57 -19.93 8.12
N VAL A 70 24.81 -19.07 7.43
CA VAL A 70 23.34 -19.08 7.51
C VAL A 70 22.77 -20.36 6.88
N HIS A 71 23.30 -20.81 5.74
CA HIS A 71 22.87 -22.07 5.11
C HIS A 71 23.19 -23.29 5.99
N VAL A 72 24.40 -23.35 6.56
CA VAL A 72 24.80 -24.43 7.49
C VAL A 72 23.82 -24.55 8.66
N LYS A 73 23.47 -23.42 9.29
CA LYS A 73 22.47 -23.41 10.39
C LYS A 73 21.07 -23.83 9.91
N ALA A 74 20.69 -23.42 8.71
CA ALA A 74 19.37 -23.69 8.16
C ALA A 74 19.19 -25.18 7.80
N VAL A 75 20.17 -25.81 7.15
CA VAL A 75 20.07 -27.23 6.74
C VAL A 75 20.10 -28.19 7.95
N LYS A 76 20.67 -27.74 9.08
CA LYS A 76 20.67 -28.49 10.35
C LYS A 76 19.32 -28.46 11.08
N ASP A 77 18.35 -27.62 10.66
CA ASP A 77 17.00 -27.62 11.20
C ASP A 77 16.10 -28.62 10.42
N PRO A 78 15.74 -29.78 11.01
CA PRO A 78 14.90 -30.77 10.33
C PRO A 78 13.49 -30.24 10.04
N MET A 79 13.04 -29.19 10.73
CA MET A 79 11.74 -28.55 10.50
C MET A 79 11.76 -27.49 9.40
N LEU A 80 12.90 -27.19 8.78
CA LEU A 80 12.97 -26.16 7.75
C LEU A 80 12.02 -26.45 6.57
N GLY A 81 12.00 -27.70 6.09
CA GLY A 81 11.09 -28.13 5.02
C GLY A 81 9.61 -27.90 5.36
N PRO A 82 9.11 -28.44 6.49
CA PRO A 82 7.76 -28.16 6.99
C PRO A 82 7.45 -26.67 7.22
N LYS A 83 8.40 -25.88 7.77
CA LYS A 83 8.24 -24.44 7.97
C LYS A 83 8.07 -23.69 6.65
N LEU A 84 8.89 -24.01 5.63
CA LEU A 84 8.74 -23.45 4.30
C LEU A 84 7.42 -23.87 3.63
N ALA A 85 6.98 -25.12 3.85
CA ALA A 85 5.71 -25.61 3.32
C ALA A 85 4.51 -24.88 3.95
N PHE A 86 4.58 -24.61 5.27
CA PHE A 86 3.53 -23.86 5.97
C PHE A 86 3.52 -22.40 5.51
N PHE A 87 4.69 -21.76 5.41
CA PHE A 87 4.79 -20.41 4.88
C PHE A 87 4.26 -20.30 3.44
N SER A 88 4.61 -21.23 2.55
CA SER A 88 4.07 -21.30 1.19
C SER A 88 2.55 -21.45 1.19
N TYR A 89 2.00 -22.31 2.05
CA TYR A 89 0.55 -22.46 2.20
C TYR A 89 -0.14 -21.15 2.60
N ILE A 90 0.37 -20.45 3.62
CA ILE A 90 -0.19 -19.16 4.04
C ILE A 90 -0.05 -18.09 2.97
N ALA A 91 1.09 -18.02 2.28
CA ALA A 91 1.29 -17.10 1.17
C ALA A 91 0.24 -17.30 0.06
N ARG A 92 -0.06 -18.55 -0.30
CA ARG A 92 -1.08 -18.91 -1.30
C ARG A 92 -2.51 -18.56 -0.87
N LEU A 93 -2.80 -18.42 0.42
CA LEU A 93 -4.11 -17.95 0.88
C LEU A 93 -4.31 -16.44 0.60
N VAL A 94 -3.23 -15.67 0.63
CA VAL A 94 -3.26 -14.22 0.45
C VAL A 94 -3.07 -13.81 -1.02
N GLU A 95 -2.39 -14.65 -1.80
CA GLU A 95 -2.03 -14.41 -3.19
C GLU A 95 -3.22 -14.05 -4.11
N PRO A 96 -4.41 -14.69 -4.04
CA PRO A 96 -5.55 -14.33 -4.86
C PRO A 96 -6.00 -12.89 -4.62
N PHE A 97 -6.07 -12.46 -3.36
CA PHE A 97 -6.40 -11.09 -3.00
C PHE A 97 -5.35 -10.12 -3.54
N LEU A 98 -4.06 -10.39 -3.34
CA LEU A 98 -3.00 -9.53 -3.84
C LEU A 98 -3.05 -9.40 -5.36
N THR A 99 -3.27 -10.50 -6.07
CA THR A 99 -3.36 -10.54 -7.53
C THR A 99 -4.57 -9.77 -8.04
N ALA A 100 -5.75 -9.98 -7.45
CA ALA A 100 -6.99 -9.32 -7.86
C ALA A 100 -6.93 -7.79 -7.74
N TYR A 101 -6.14 -7.26 -6.80
CA TYR A 101 -6.01 -5.82 -6.57
C TYR A 101 -4.83 -5.18 -7.34
N GLN A 102 -4.07 -5.95 -8.12
CA GLN A 102 -3.07 -5.42 -9.07
C GLN A 102 -3.69 -4.95 -10.40
N THR A 103 -4.71 -4.10 -10.31
CA THR A 103 -5.47 -3.65 -11.48
C THR A 103 -5.72 -2.14 -11.47
N ASN A 104 -6.03 -1.59 -12.64
CA ASN A 104 -6.53 -0.22 -12.82
C ASN A 104 -8.07 -0.14 -12.83
N LYS A 105 -8.76 -1.27 -12.64
CA LYS A 105 -10.21 -1.30 -12.41
C LYS A 105 -10.51 -0.64 -11.05
N PRO A 106 -11.67 0.00 -10.87
CA PRO A 106 -12.03 0.61 -9.58
C PRO A 106 -12.45 -0.47 -8.58
N MET A 107 -11.50 -0.93 -7.74
CA MET A 107 -11.72 -2.06 -6.82
C MET A 107 -12.06 -1.64 -5.39
N ALA A 108 -11.97 -0.36 -5.05
CA ALA A 108 -12.24 0.13 -3.70
C ALA A 108 -13.61 -0.30 -3.15
N PRO A 109 -14.70 -0.34 -3.94
CA PRO A 109 -16.00 -0.84 -3.46
C PRO A 109 -16.02 -2.29 -2.97
N PHE A 110 -15.14 -3.14 -3.49
CA PHE A 110 -15.05 -4.56 -3.12
C PHE A 110 -14.09 -4.80 -1.94
N LEU A 111 -13.23 -3.82 -1.64
CA LEU A 111 -12.11 -3.96 -0.71
C LEU A 111 -12.54 -4.41 0.69
N HIS A 112 -13.63 -3.87 1.20
CA HIS A 112 -14.11 -4.25 2.53
C HIS A 112 -14.54 -5.71 2.57
N THR A 113 -15.32 -6.15 1.58
CA THR A 113 -15.86 -7.52 1.52
C THR A 113 -14.71 -8.52 1.37
N ASP A 114 -13.85 -8.32 0.37
CA ASP A 114 -12.77 -9.26 0.06
C ASP A 114 -11.74 -9.34 1.20
N LEU A 115 -11.33 -8.21 1.77
CA LEU A 115 -10.33 -8.20 2.83
C LEU A 115 -10.90 -8.76 4.14
N SER A 116 -12.19 -8.53 4.44
CA SER A 116 -12.84 -9.16 5.60
C SER A 116 -12.92 -10.67 5.44
N ALA A 117 -13.24 -11.17 4.24
CA ALA A 117 -13.25 -12.60 3.94
C ALA A 117 -11.85 -13.22 4.12
N LEU A 118 -10.81 -12.59 3.54
CA LEU A 118 -9.43 -13.05 3.71
C LEU A 118 -9.01 -13.14 5.19
N VAL A 119 -9.30 -12.11 5.98
CA VAL A 119 -8.97 -12.11 7.42
C VAL A 119 -9.74 -13.22 8.16
N ARG A 120 -11.01 -13.45 7.81
CA ARG A 120 -11.79 -14.56 8.38
C ARG A 120 -11.24 -15.93 8.01
N ASP A 121 -10.80 -16.12 6.77
CA ASP A 121 -10.19 -17.37 6.32
C ASP A 121 -8.91 -17.67 7.09
N LEU A 122 -8.10 -16.64 7.38
CA LEU A 122 -6.94 -16.78 8.24
C LEU A 122 -7.33 -17.12 9.69
N TYR A 123 -8.36 -16.48 10.25
CA TYR A 123 -8.86 -16.82 11.60
C TYR A 123 -9.36 -18.27 11.68
N ASN A 124 -10.03 -18.78 10.64
CA ASN A 124 -10.51 -20.16 10.59
C ASN A 124 -9.41 -21.22 10.80
N LEU A 125 -8.14 -20.87 10.60
CA LEU A 125 -7.02 -21.77 10.79
C LEU A 125 -6.61 -21.98 12.26
N PHE A 126 -6.92 -21.02 13.15
CA PHE A 126 -6.38 -21.03 14.52
C PHE A 126 -7.32 -20.48 15.61
N VAL A 127 -8.47 -19.92 15.25
CA VAL A 127 -9.50 -19.43 16.20
C VAL A 127 -10.58 -20.50 16.38
N LYS A 128 -11.11 -20.66 17.60
CA LYS A 128 -12.21 -21.58 17.87
C LYS A 128 -13.44 -21.24 17.02
N LYS A 129 -14.02 -22.25 16.38
CA LYS A 129 -15.14 -22.08 15.44
C LYS A 129 -16.37 -21.44 16.09
N ASP A 130 -16.72 -21.85 17.29
CA ASP A 130 -17.92 -21.34 17.97
C ASP A 130 -17.76 -19.86 18.32
N TYR A 131 -16.60 -19.48 18.85
CA TYR A 131 -16.27 -18.07 19.11
C TYR A 131 -16.27 -17.22 17.82
N LEU A 132 -15.70 -17.73 16.72
CA LEU A 132 -15.63 -16.99 15.46
C LEU A 132 -17.01 -16.79 14.80
N LYS A 133 -17.94 -17.74 14.97
CA LYS A 133 -19.32 -17.65 14.46
C LYS A 133 -20.14 -16.56 15.16
N GLU A 134 -19.88 -16.32 16.44
CA GLU A 134 -20.57 -15.28 17.22
C GLU A 134 -20.16 -13.85 16.80
N LYS A 135 -18.97 -13.69 16.20
CA LYS A 135 -18.48 -12.38 15.77
C LYS A 135 -18.98 -12.09 14.36
N THR A 136 -19.45 -10.85 14.13
CA THR A 136 -19.84 -10.38 12.79
C THR A 136 -18.74 -9.55 12.15
N ASP A 137 -18.05 -8.69 12.90
CA ASP A 137 -16.92 -7.91 12.39
C ASP A 137 -15.58 -8.60 12.70
N VAL A 138 -14.60 -8.47 11.81
CA VAL A 138 -13.26 -9.04 11.99
C VAL A 138 -12.49 -8.37 13.12
N PHE A 139 -12.86 -7.13 13.47
CA PHE A 139 -12.29 -6.41 14.61
C PHE A 139 -12.81 -6.88 15.97
N ASP A 140 -13.94 -7.60 16.01
CA ASP A 140 -14.48 -8.14 17.26
C ASP A 140 -13.77 -9.44 17.71
N VAL A 141 -12.88 -9.96 16.86
CA VAL A 141 -12.13 -11.20 17.11
C VAL A 141 -10.85 -10.89 17.88
N ASP A 142 -10.91 -11.04 19.21
CA ASP A 142 -9.74 -10.93 20.08
C ASP A 142 -8.85 -12.19 20.02
N VAL A 143 -7.77 -12.13 19.24
CA VAL A 143 -6.76 -13.21 19.14
C VAL A 143 -5.67 -13.12 20.20
N THR A 144 -5.69 -12.12 21.07
CA THR A 144 -4.68 -11.96 22.13
C THR A 144 -4.90 -12.94 23.28
N LYS A 145 -6.16 -13.32 23.52
CA LYS A 145 -6.58 -14.28 24.55
C LYS A 145 -6.54 -15.71 24.05
N ASP A 146 -5.71 -16.53 24.69
CA ASP A 146 -5.53 -17.94 24.29
C ASP A 146 -6.81 -18.78 24.47
N VAL A 147 -7.74 -18.36 25.35
CA VAL A 147 -9.05 -19.01 25.51
C VAL A 147 -9.88 -19.02 24.21
N ASN A 148 -9.64 -18.07 23.31
CA ASN A 148 -10.34 -17.96 22.03
C ASN A 148 -9.70 -18.79 20.91
N LEU A 149 -8.46 -19.27 21.12
CA LEU A 149 -7.67 -19.97 20.11
C LEU A 149 -7.82 -21.49 20.24
N ILE A 150 -7.62 -22.20 19.14
CA ILE A 150 -7.57 -23.67 19.21
C ILE A 150 -6.32 -24.11 19.97
N PRO A 151 -6.37 -25.21 20.73
CA PRO A 151 -5.16 -25.84 21.25
C PRO A 151 -4.21 -26.19 20.10
N ALA A 152 -2.90 -26.00 20.29
CA ALA A 152 -1.91 -26.28 19.26
C ALA A 152 -1.97 -27.72 18.75
N GLN A 153 -2.34 -28.68 19.62
CA GLN A 153 -2.52 -30.08 19.25
C GLN A 153 -3.58 -30.27 18.15
N ASP A 154 -4.65 -29.49 18.19
CA ASP A 154 -5.81 -29.57 17.29
C ASP A 154 -5.59 -28.84 15.96
N MET A 155 -4.50 -28.08 15.84
CA MET A 155 -4.18 -27.39 14.59
C MET A 155 -4.03 -28.39 13.45
N THR A 156 -4.85 -28.19 12.43
CA THR A 156 -4.84 -29.00 11.21
C THR A 156 -3.79 -28.46 10.26
N LEU A 157 -2.81 -29.29 9.93
CA LEU A 157 -1.77 -28.97 8.95
C LEU A 157 -2.26 -29.25 7.53
N SER A 158 -1.87 -28.40 6.58
CA SER A 158 -2.16 -28.58 5.16
C SER A 158 -1.48 -29.83 4.60
N PHE A 159 -1.96 -30.31 3.45
CA PHE A 159 -1.36 -31.47 2.77
C PHE A 159 0.12 -31.26 2.43
N SER A 160 0.51 -30.06 1.98
CA SER A 160 1.90 -29.74 1.65
C SER A 160 2.84 -29.82 2.86
N VAL A 161 2.35 -29.47 4.05
CA VAL A 161 3.12 -29.57 5.30
C VAL A 161 3.22 -31.02 5.75
N LYS A 162 2.12 -31.79 5.66
CA LYS A 162 2.12 -33.23 5.99
C LYS A 162 3.08 -34.00 5.09
N GLU A 163 3.09 -33.72 3.79
CA GLU A 163 4.05 -34.29 2.84
C GLU A 163 5.50 -33.92 3.21
N ALA A 164 5.75 -32.66 3.57
CA ALA A 164 7.08 -32.23 3.98
C ALA A 164 7.56 -32.90 5.28
N LEU A 165 6.65 -33.18 6.22
CA LEU A 165 6.94 -33.92 7.46
C LEU A 165 7.27 -35.39 7.21
N GLN A 166 6.65 -36.02 6.20
CA GLN A 166 6.95 -37.41 5.83
C GLN A 166 8.34 -37.58 5.19
N LYS A 167 8.91 -36.49 4.63
CA LYS A 167 10.24 -36.48 4.01
C LYS A 167 11.38 -36.31 5.02
N ILE A 168 11.08 -36.20 6.32
CA ILE A 168 12.10 -36.13 7.37
C ILE A 168 12.53 -37.56 7.70
N ASP A 169 13.84 -37.85 7.59
CA ASP A 169 14.40 -39.21 7.80
C ASP A 169 14.00 -39.83 9.14
N LYS A 170 13.97 -39.02 10.20
CA LYS A 170 13.52 -39.41 11.54
C LYS A 170 12.31 -38.59 11.93
N PRO A 171 11.15 -39.23 12.21
CA PRO A 171 9.97 -38.52 12.68
C PRO A 171 10.31 -37.63 13.87
N ALA A 172 9.91 -36.37 13.79
CA ALA A 172 10.20 -35.43 14.85
C ALA A 172 9.54 -35.86 16.17
N PRO A 173 10.22 -35.68 17.32
CA PRO A 173 9.62 -35.91 18.62
C PRO A 173 8.29 -35.18 18.79
N LYS A 174 7.35 -35.76 19.55
CA LYS A 174 6.04 -35.14 19.82
C LYS A 174 6.16 -33.70 20.36
N LYS A 175 7.19 -33.42 21.15
CA LYS A 175 7.51 -32.10 21.68
C LYS A 175 7.82 -31.08 20.57
N ASP A 176 8.63 -31.46 19.59
CA ASP A 176 9.02 -30.58 18.48
C ASP A 176 7.85 -30.37 17.50
N MET A 177 7.02 -31.40 17.31
CA MET A 177 5.76 -31.28 16.57
C MET A 177 4.79 -30.31 17.24
N LEU A 178 4.64 -30.39 18.56
CA LEU A 178 3.79 -29.45 19.31
C LEU A 178 4.33 -28.02 19.19
N LYS A 179 5.63 -27.84 19.42
CA LYS A 179 6.31 -26.55 19.28
C LYS A 179 6.14 -25.97 17.86
N PHE A 180 6.26 -26.79 16.82
CA PHE A 180 6.03 -26.35 15.45
C PHE A 180 4.59 -25.83 15.25
N LYS A 181 3.58 -26.53 15.78
CA LYS A 181 2.19 -26.06 15.70
C LYS A 181 1.96 -24.77 16.50
N GLU A 182 2.61 -24.61 17.66
CA GLU A 182 2.61 -23.36 18.44
C GLU A 182 3.22 -22.20 17.62
N GLU A 183 4.36 -22.43 16.96
CA GLU A 183 5.00 -21.46 16.05
C GLU A 183 4.08 -21.09 14.87
N CYS A 184 3.36 -22.07 14.30
CA CYS A 184 2.38 -21.83 13.24
C CYS A 184 1.22 -20.94 13.70
N ILE A 185 0.66 -21.20 14.89
CA ILE A 185 -0.38 -20.35 15.49
C ILE A 185 0.16 -18.95 15.78
N ALA A 186 1.38 -18.86 16.33
CA ALA A 186 2.02 -17.57 16.61
C ALA A 186 2.23 -16.74 15.33
N LEU A 187 2.62 -17.37 14.21
CA LEU A 187 2.73 -16.71 12.91
C LEU A 187 1.38 -16.16 12.44
N LEU A 188 0.33 -16.98 12.48
CA LEU A 188 -1.03 -16.58 12.09
C LEU A 188 -1.57 -15.44 12.96
N LYS A 189 -1.34 -15.51 14.27
CA LYS A 189 -1.68 -14.44 15.23
C LYS A 189 -0.95 -13.14 14.89
N ALA A 190 0.36 -13.19 14.70
CA ALA A 190 1.15 -12.00 14.34
C ALA A 190 0.70 -11.39 13.00
N MET A 191 0.44 -12.24 12.01
CA MET A 191 -0.03 -11.82 10.68
C MET A 191 -1.40 -11.14 10.73
N THR A 192 -2.39 -11.76 11.39
CA THR A 192 -3.75 -11.22 11.49
C THR A 192 -3.82 -9.95 12.33
N LEU A 193 -3.03 -9.85 13.41
CA LEU A 193 -2.85 -8.60 14.17
C LEU A 193 -2.27 -7.49 13.28
N LYS A 194 -1.25 -7.80 12.46
CA LYS A 194 -0.65 -6.80 11.57
C LYS A 194 -1.60 -6.36 10.46
N LEU A 195 -2.33 -7.32 9.87
CA LEU A 195 -3.35 -7.04 8.87
C LEU A 195 -4.40 -6.10 9.44
N THR A 196 -4.99 -6.41 10.60
CA THR A 196 -6.02 -5.57 11.22
C THR A 196 -5.50 -4.19 11.64
N GLU A 197 -4.29 -4.08 12.21
CA GLU A 197 -3.66 -2.81 12.61
C GLU A 197 -3.51 -1.82 11.43
N LYS A 198 -3.03 -2.32 10.29
CA LYS A 198 -2.76 -1.52 9.08
C LYS A 198 -3.89 -1.54 8.05
N SER A 199 -5.00 -2.23 8.35
CA SER A 199 -6.09 -2.43 7.40
C SER A 199 -6.88 -1.14 7.11
N PRO A 200 -7.33 -0.92 5.86
CA PRO A 200 -8.34 0.09 5.55
C PRO A 200 -9.71 -0.22 6.17
N LEU A 201 -9.97 -1.45 6.61
CA LEU A 201 -11.24 -1.87 7.22
C LEU A 201 -11.61 -1.04 8.45
N LYS A 202 -10.63 -0.45 9.15
CA LYS A 202 -10.88 0.41 10.33
C LYS A 202 -11.59 1.71 9.99
N TYR A 203 -11.51 2.13 8.72
CA TYR A 203 -12.13 3.37 8.28
C TYR A 203 -13.57 3.09 7.85
N LYS A 204 -14.50 3.83 8.45
CA LYS A 204 -15.93 3.76 8.11
C LYS A 204 -16.19 3.87 6.60
N ILE A 205 -15.38 4.68 5.90
CA ILE A 205 -15.50 4.87 4.46
C ILE A 205 -15.31 3.56 3.67
N CYS A 206 -14.35 2.72 4.05
CA CYS A 206 -14.05 1.46 3.35
C CYS A 206 -15.27 0.53 3.37
N LYS A 207 -15.97 0.48 4.50
CA LYS A 207 -17.23 -0.26 4.64
C LYS A 207 -18.39 0.42 3.92
N SER A 208 -18.51 1.74 4.00
CA SER A 208 -19.66 2.45 3.43
C SER A 208 -19.68 2.46 1.90
N ILE A 209 -18.52 2.53 1.23
CA ILE A 209 -18.45 2.57 -0.24
C ILE A 209 -18.90 1.27 -0.91
N THR A 210 -19.05 0.17 -0.17
CA THR A 210 -19.61 -1.08 -0.70
C THR A 210 -21.05 -0.91 -1.21
N PHE A 211 -21.72 0.21 -0.92
CA PHE A 211 -23.07 0.48 -1.43
C PHE A 211 -23.17 0.41 -2.96
N CYS A 212 -22.06 0.64 -3.67
CA CYS A 212 -22.00 0.60 -5.14
C CYS A 212 -21.59 -0.77 -5.70
N ASP A 213 -21.48 -1.80 -4.85
CA ASP A 213 -21.33 -3.19 -5.29
C ASP A 213 -22.69 -3.73 -5.79
N PRO A 214 -22.83 -4.09 -7.08
CA PRO A 214 -24.07 -4.61 -7.62
C PRO A 214 -24.56 -5.88 -6.90
N GLU A 215 -23.64 -6.74 -6.43
CA GLU A 215 -24.01 -7.97 -5.72
C GLU A 215 -24.65 -7.65 -4.36
N LEU A 216 -24.11 -6.66 -3.64
CA LEU A 216 -24.69 -6.22 -2.38
C LEU A 216 -26.08 -5.62 -2.58
N ILE A 217 -26.27 -4.83 -3.64
CA ILE A 217 -27.57 -4.21 -3.95
C ILE A 217 -28.61 -5.29 -4.23
N VAL A 218 -28.25 -6.30 -5.03
CA VAL A 218 -29.16 -7.40 -5.40
C VAL A 218 -29.50 -8.29 -4.19
N LYS A 219 -28.51 -8.68 -3.38
CA LYS A 219 -28.72 -9.63 -2.27
C LYS A 219 -29.27 -8.96 -1.01
N HIS A 220 -28.85 -7.73 -0.75
CA HIS A 220 -29.08 -7.03 0.52
C HIS A 220 -29.34 -5.53 0.31
N GLU A 221 -30.41 -5.20 -0.41
CA GLU A 221 -30.81 -3.84 -0.75
C GLU A 221 -30.82 -2.87 0.45
N ASN A 222 -31.43 -3.26 1.57
CA ASN A 222 -31.46 -2.44 2.79
C ASN A 222 -30.06 -2.17 3.35
N THR A 223 -29.15 -3.16 3.26
CA THR A 223 -27.76 -2.97 3.64
C THR A 223 -27.09 -1.96 2.72
N ALA A 224 -27.28 -2.07 1.39
CA ALA A 224 -26.74 -1.10 0.44
C ALA A 224 -27.24 0.33 0.72
N LYS A 225 -28.54 0.53 0.98
CA LYS A 225 -29.12 1.83 1.37
C LYS A 225 -28.46 2.40 2.65
N ASN A 226 -28.29 1.56 3.68
CA ASN A 226 -27.61 1.96 4.93
C ASN A 226 -26.12 2.29 4.73
N ARG A 227 -25.46 1.59 3.81
CA ARG A 227 -24.06 1.85 3.42
C ARG A 227 -23.94 3.19 2.69
N LEU A 228 -24.85 3.49 1.76
CA LEU A 228 -24.91 4.80 1.11
C LEU A 228 -25.06 5.91 2.14
N ARG A 229 -26.04 5.81 3.05
CA ARG A 229 -26.27 6.83 4.09
C ARG A 229 -25.03 7.05 4.96
N SER A 230 -24.33 5.96 5.30
CA SER A 230 -23.05 6.04 6.01
C SER A 230 -21.96 6.74 5.21
N CYS A 231 -21.93 6.54 3.89
CA CYS A 231 -21.00 7.18 2.95
C CYS A 231 -21.29 8.69 2.87
N LEU A 232 -22.56 9.07 2.63
CA LEU A 232 -23.00 10.47 2.59
C LEU A 232 -22.65 11.21 3.88
N SER A 233 -22.87 10.57 5.04
CA SER A 233 -22.49 11.15 6.33
C SER A 233 -20.98 11.41 6.46
N VAL A 234 -20.12 10.60 5.85
CA VAL A 234 -18.67 10.86 5.80
C VAL A 234 -18.37 12.05 4.87
N PHE A 235 -19.00 12.11 3.70
CA PHE A 235 -18.76 13.18 2.71
C PHE A 235 -19.25 14.54 3.23
N GLN A 236 -20.42 14.56 3.87
CA GLN A 236 -20.99 15.74 4.51
C GLN A 236 -20.08 16.27 5.63
N ARG A 237 -19.59 15.39 6.53
CA ARG A 237 -18.67 15.79 7.61
C ARG A 237 -17.37 16.41 7.08
N ASN A 238 -16.93 16.02 5.89
CA ASN A 238 -15.75 16.58 5.24
C ASN A 238 -16.07 17.79 4.34
N ASN A 239 -17.31 18.30 4.37
CA ASN A 239 -17.79 19.41 3.54
C ASN A 239 -17.66 19.17 2.03
N TRP A 240 -17.70 17.91 1.58
CA TRP A 240 -17.63 17.58 0.14
C TRP A 240 -19.00 17.61 -0.54
N ILE A 241 -20.07 17.35 0.21
CA ILE A 241 -21.46 17.37 -0.26
C ILE A 241 -22.30 18.08 0.79
N SER A 242 -23.23 18.95 0.35
CA SER A 242 -24.14 19.65 1.24
C SER A 242 -25.18 18.70 1.86
N ALA A 243 -25.78 19.09 3.00
CA ALA A 243 -26.84 18.31 3.62
C ALA A 243 -28.05 18.11 2.66
N ALA A 244 -28.47 19.19 2.00
CA ALA A 244 -29.58 19.14 1.04
C ALA A 244 -29.30 18.20 -0.15
N ASP A 245 -28.05 18.15 -0.62
CA ASP A 245 -27.67 17.25 -1.70
C ASP A 245 -27.57 15.80 -1.23
N CYS A 246 -27.21 15.56 0.04
CA CYS A 246 -27.28 14.22 0.63
C CYS A 246 -28.72 13.68 0.66
N ASP A 247 -29.70 14.50 1.03
CA ASP A 247 -31.12 14.10 1.05
C ASP A 247 -31.65 13.74 -0.36
N LYS A 248 -31.24 14.52 -1.37
CA LYS A 248 -31.54 14.23 -2.78
C LYS A 248 -30.91 12.91 -3.23
N LEU A 249 -29.63 12.69 -2.92
CA LEU A 249 -28.88 11.48 -3.25
C LEU A 249 -29.50 10.23 -2.62
N GLU A 250 -29.88 10.31 -1.34
CA GLU A 250 -30.52 9.20 -0.63
C GLU A 250 -31.87 8.82 -1.28
N THR A 251 -32.67 9.83 -1.63
CA THR A 251 -33.96 9.65 -2.30
C THR A 251 -33.78 9.06 -3.71
N GLU A 252 -32.89 9.62 -4.51
CA GLU A 252 -32.65 9.18 -5.88
C GLU A 252 -32.11 7.74 -5.94
N PHE A 253 -31.11 7.43 -5.12
CA PHE A 253 -30.55 6.08 -5.08
C PHE A 253 -31.58 5.05 -4.64
N LYS A 254 -32.41 5.38 -3.64
CA LYS A 254 -33.51 4.52 -3.19
C LYS A 254 -34.45 4.19 -4.36
N LEU A 255 -34.91 5.21 -5.10
CA LEU A 255 -35.79 5.03 -6.25
C LEU A 255 -35.13 4.27 -7.40
N LEU A 256 -33.80 4.38 -7.55
CA LEU A 256 -33.06 3.64 -8.56
C LEU A 256 -33.04 2.14 -8.24
N VAL A 257 -32.65 1.76 -7.03
CA VAL A 257 -32.47 0.34 -6.66
C VAL A 257 -33.81 -0.40 -6.48
N GLU A 258 -34.91 0.31 -6.25
CA GLU A 258 -36.27 -0.28 -6.18
C GLU A 258 -36.82 -0.68 -7.56
N LYS A 259 -36.20 -0.25 -8.68
CA LYS A 259 -36.64 -0.62 -10.03
C LYS A 259 -36.24 -2.06 -10.35
N SER A 260 -37.23 -2.88 -10.69
CA SER A 260 -37.01 -4.29 -11.07
C SER A 260 -36.05 -4.46 -12.25
N SER A 261 -36.10 -3.57 -13.24
CA SER A 261 -35.18 -3.57 -14.38
C SER A 261 -33.73 -3.27 -14.00
N VAL A 262 -33.50 -2.44 -12.98
CA VAL A 262 -32.16 -2.16 -12.43
C VAL A 262 -31.63 -3.41 -11.73
N ILE A 263 -32.46 -4.08 -10.93
CA ILE A 263 -32.08 -5.32 -10.25
C ILE A 263 -31.74 -6.43 -11.23
N SER A 264 -32.49 -6.58 -12.33
CA SER A 264 -32.16 -7.54 -13.40
C SER A 264 -30.81 -7.22 -14.05
N LEU A 265 -30.55 -5.96 -14.39
CA LEU A 265 -29.26 -5.52 -14.93
C LEU A 265 -28.11 -5.82 -13.95
N PHE A 266 -28.33 -5.62 -12.64
CA PHE A 266 -27.29 -5.78 -11.63
C PHE A 266 -26.99 -7.25 -11.34
N LYS A 267 -27.95 -8.16 -11.57
CA LYS A 267 -27.72 -9.62 -11.52
C LYS A 267 -26.79 -10.12 -12.63
N GLU A 268 -26.77 -9.42 -13.76
CA GLU A 268 -25.92 -9.76 -14.91
C GLU A 268 -24.48 -9.24 -14.77
N TYR A 269 -24.21 -8.42 -13.74
CA TYR A 269 -22.87 -7.88 -13.51
C TYR A 269 -21.87 -9.00 -13.18
N ASP A 270 -20.79 -9.05 -13.97
CA ASP A 270 -19.65 -9.94 -13.75
C ASP A 270 -18.39 -9.09 -13.54
N ARG A 271 -17.83 -9.17 -12.33
CA ARG A 271 -16.65 -8.41 -11.90
C ARG A 271 -15.40 -8.72 -12.73
N ASP A 272 -15.26 -9.94 -13.23
CA ASP A 272 -14.09 -10.35 -13.99
C ASP A 272 -14.16 -9.82 -15.43
N LYS A 273 -15.36 -9.80 -16.00
CA LYS A 273 -15.60 -9.35 -17.38
C LYS A 273 -15.80 -7.85 -17.52
N THR A 274 -16.44 -7.20 -16.57
CA THR A 274 -16.91 -5.80 -16.72
C THR A 274 -16.33 -4.89 -15.65
N ARG A 275 -15.72 -3.77 -16.09
CA ARG A 275 -15.25 -2.74 -15.15
C ARG A 275 -16.45 -2.07 -14.46
N LEU A 276 -16.36 -1.88 -13.15
CA LEU A 276 -17.45 -1.34 -12.35
C LEU A 276 -17.82 0.11 -12.72
N ASP A 277 -16.84 0.94 -13.08
CA ASP A 277 -17.08 2.31 -13.58
C ASP A 277 -17.85 2.34 -14.91
N HIS A 278 -17.46 1.49 -15.87
CA HIS A 278 -18.19 1.38 -17.14
C HIS A 278 -19.61 0.86 -16.93
N PHE A 279 -19.78 -0.11 -16.04
CA PHE A 279 -21.09 -0.67 -15.69
C PHE A 279 -22.00 0.42 -15.09
N TRP A 280 -21.53 1.13 -14.06
CA TRP A 280 -22.29 2.23 -13.47
C TRP A 280 -22.58 3.34 -14.46
N GLN A 281 -21.62 3.74 -15.29
CA GLN A 281 -21.84 4.79 -16.29
C GLN A 281 -22.94 4.41 -17.30
N SER A 282 -22.98 3.14 -17.72
CA SER A 282 -24.05 2.61 -18.58
C SER A 282 -25.41 2.64 -17.87
N ALA A 283 -25.46 2.18 -16.61
CA ALA A 283 -26.68 2.19 -15.81
C ALA A 283 -27.21 3.62 -15.58
N LEU A 284 -26.35 4.55 -15.15
CA LEU A 284 -26.73 5.95 -14.90
C LEU A 284 -27.27 6.62 -16.16
N THR A 285 -26.74 6.27 -17.33
CA THR A 285 -27.19 6.80 -18.62
C THR A 285 -28.52 6.21 -19.04
N THR A 286 -28.67 4.89 -18.93
CA THR A 286 -29.91 4.16 -19.25
C THR A 286 -31.08 4.66 -18.41
N TYR A 287 -30.86 4.87 -17.11
CA TYR A 287 -31.89 5.29 -16.17
C TYR A 287 -31.96 6.80 -15.95
N LYS A 288 -31.25 7.61 -16.75
CA LYS A 288 -31.26 9.08 -16.71
C LYS A 288 -31.05 9.65 -15.30
N CYS A 289 -30.08 9.11 -14.58
CA CYS A 289 -29.72 9.57 -13.24
C CYS A 289 -29.04 10.95 -13.27
N SER A 290 -29.19 11.69 -12.17
CA SER A 290 -28.70 13.04 -11.99
C SER A 290 -27.16 13.13 -12.02
N ASP A 291 -26.66 14.32 -12.34
CA ASP A 291 -25.23 14.63 -12.27
C ASP A 291 -24.70 14.53 -10.83
N LEU A 292 -25.57 14.74 -9.84
CA LEU A 292 -25.20 14.63 -8.44
C LEU A 292 -24.86 13.19 -8.06
N LEU A 293 -25.68 12.21 -8.45
CA LEU A 293 -25.39 10.78 -8.24
C LEU A 293 -24.17 10.32 -9.04
N ARG A 294 -24.01 10.80 -10.28
CA ARG A 294 -22.82 10.55 -11.10
C ARG A 294 -21.54 11.02 -10.41
N ASN A 295 -21.55 12.25 -9.88
CA ASN A 295 -20.41 12.81 -9.17
C ASN A 295 -20.08 12.04 -7.88
N LEU A 296 -21.09 11.59 -7.13
CA LEU A 296 -20.88 10.72 -5.96
C LEU A 296 -20.16 9.43 -6.35
N LEU A 297 -20.65 8.73 -7.38
CA LEU A 297 -20.03 7.49 -7.86
C LEU A 297 -18.61 7.74 -8.39
N HIS A 298 -18.37 8.82 -9.12
CA HIS A 298 -17.01 9.20 -9.52
C HIS A 298 -16.08 9.36 -8.32
N MET A 299 -16.50 10.11 -7.29
CA MET A 299 -15.69 10.30 -6.08
C MET A 299 -15.35 8.99 -5.38
N VAL A 300 -16.26 8.00 -5.40
CA VAL A 300 -16.04 6.68 -4.80
C VAL A 300 -15.13 5.81 -5.67
N LEU A 301 -15.35 5.80 -6.99
CA LEU A 301 -14.67 4.91 -7.93
C LEU A 301 -13.21 5.33 -8.21
N ILE A 302 -12.84 6.57 -7.91
CA ILE A 302 -11.44 7.05 -7.99
C ILE A 302 -10.63 6.78 -6.72
N ILE A 303 -11.24 6.27 -5.65
CA ILE A 303 -10.52 5.96 -4.41
C ILE A 303 -9.49 4.87 -4.70
N SER A 304 -8.24 5.12 -4.31
CA SER A 304 -7.16 4.15 -4.46
C SER A 304 -7.41 2.91 -3.61
N HIS A 305 -7.29 1.73 -4.23
CA HIS A 305 -7.45 0.41 -3.58
C HIS A 305 -6.15 -0.35 -3.41
N GLY A 306 -5.01 0.21 -3.83
CA GLY A 306 -3.72 -0.48 -3.73
C GLY A 306 -2.56 0.29 -4.33
N ASN A 307 -1.35 -0.20 -4.10
CA ASN A 307 -0.13 0.46 -4.53
C ASN A 307 0.18 0.28 -6.01
N ALA A 308 -0.46 -0.66 -6.71
CA ALA A 308 -0.15 -0.94 -8.12
C ALA A 308 -0.30 0.28 -9.05
N PHE A 309 -1.28 1.15 -8.79
CA PHE A 309 -1.41 2.40 -9.53
C PHE A 309 -0.25 3.37 -9.26
N VAL A 310 0.09 3.55 -7.97
CA VAL A 310 1.16 4.45 -7.52
C VAL A 310 2.53 3.93 -7.98
N GLU A 311 2.80 2.64 -7.85
CA GLU A 311 4.05 1.99 -8.26
C GLU A 311 4.24 2.02 -9.77
N ARG A 312 3.17 1.81 -10.57
CA ARG A 312 3.22 2.04 -12.02
C ARG A 312 3.53 3.50 -12.33
N GLY A 313 2.89 4.44 -11.61
CA GLY A 313 3.20 5.86 -11.71
C GLY A 313 4.67 6.15 -11.45
N PHE A 314 5.26 5.59 -10.40
CA PHE A 314 6.69 5.73 -10.12
C PHE A 314 7.59 5.11 -11.18
N SER A 315 7.24 3.93 -11.71
CA SER A 315 8.03 3.29 -12.77
C SER A 315 8.04 4.15 -14.04
N ILE A 316 6.88 4.62 -14.46
CA ILE A 316 6.80 5.43 -15.69
C ILE A 316 7.45 6.80 -15.44
N ASN A 317 7.25 7.42 -14.29
CA ASN A 317 7.94 8.66 -13.95
C ASN A 317 9.46 8.46 -13.96
N LYS A 318 9.97 7.34 -13.44
CA LYS A 318 11.40 7.02 -13.47
C LYS A 318 11.95 6.92 -14.89
N GLU A 319 11.17 6.42 -15.85
CA GLU A 319 11.54 6.37 -17.26
C GLU A 319 11.48 7.75 -17.95
N MET A 320 10.72 8.69 -17.40
CA MET A 320 10.51 10.03 -17.96
C MET A 320 11.39 11.12 -17.31
N VAL A 321 11.96 10.86 -16.14
CA VAL A 321 12.80 11.83 -15.42
C VAL A 321 14.12 12.05 -16.15
N VAL A 322 14.42 13.31 -16.42
CA VAL A 322 15.71 13.77 -16.98
C VAL A 322 16.41 14.69 -15.96
N GLU A 323 17.74 14.72 -15.96
CA GLU A 323 18.51 15.63 -15.11
C GLU A 323 18.10 17.09 -15.31
N ASN A 324 18.03 17.85 -14.21
CA ASN A 324 17.65 19.27 -14.18
C ASN A 324 16.23 19.58 -14.68
N GLN A 325 15.32 18.60 -14.69
CA GLN A 325 13.91 18.79 -15.00
C GLN A 325 13.14 19.44 -13.84
N LEU A 326 12.24 20.36 -14.16
CA LEU A 326 11.28 20.93 -13.19
C LEU A 326 10.05 20.03 -13.06
N ASP A 327 9.42 19.98 -11.88
CA ASP A 327 8.21 19.18 -11.63
C ASP A 327 7.09 19.42 -12.64
N VAL A 328 6.89 20.68 -13.05
CA VAL A 328 5.88 21.07 -14.06
C VAL A 328 6.14 20.39 -15.41
N SER A 329 7.41 20.20 -15.78
CA SER A 329 7.78 19.51 -17.01
C SER A 329 7.46 18.02 -16.92
N LEU A 330 7.66 17.38 -15.76
CA LEU A 330 7.30 15.98 -15.54
C LEU A 330 5.78 15.79 -15.63
N VAL A 331 5.00 16.66 -14.98
CA VAL A 331 3.52 16.66 -15.05
C VAL A 331 3.04 16.80 -16.50
N ALA A 332 3.60 17.75 -17.25
CA ALA A 332 3.22 17.97 -18.65
C ALA A 332 3.53 16.75 -19.54
N GLN A 333 4.73 16.15 -19.41
CA GLN A 333 5.07 14.94 -20.15
C GLN A 333 4.13 13.79 -19.77
N ARG A 334 3.78 13.66 -18.48
CA ARG A 334 2.87 12.61 -18.00
C ARG A 334 1.48 12.74 -18.63
N GLN A 335 0.94 13.95 -18.70
CA GLN A 335 -0.34 14.23 -19.37
C GLN A 335 -0.30 13.81 -20.85
N VAL A 336 0.80 14.09 -21.55
CA VAL A 336 0.97 13.66 -22.95
C VAL A 336 1.02 12.13 -23.04
N TYR A 337 1.82 11.47 -22.21
CA TYR A 337 1.91 10.00 -22.19
C TYR A 337 0.55 9.33 -21.95
N ASP A 338 -0.21 9.81 -20.96
CA ASP A 338 -1.52 9.27 -20.62
C ASP A 338 -2.52 9.50 -21.77
N ALA A 339 -2.51 10.67 -22.40
CA ALA A 339 -3.36 10.97 -23.56
C ALA A 339 -3.05 10.07 -24.77
N VAL A 340 -1.76 9.87 -25.10
CA VAL A 340 -1.32 8.97 -26.17
C VAL A 340 -1.74 7.53 -25.88
N THR A 341 -1.57 7.09 -24.64
CA THR A 341 -1.95 5.73 -24.21
C THR A 341 -3.46 5.52 -24.33
N LEU A 342 -4.27 6.49 -23.89
CA LEU A 342 -5.73 6.47 -24.01
C LEU A 342 -6.20 6.44 -25.46
N ALA A 343 -5.48 7.11 -26.36
CA ALA A 343 -5.77 7.10 -27.79
C ALA A 343 -5.42 5.77 -28.50
N GLY A 344 -4.86 4.78 -27.79
CA GLY A 344 -4.49 3.49 -28.38
C GLY A 344 -3.02 3.39 -28.84
N GLY A 345 -2.18 4.34 -28.43
CA GLY A 345 -0.76 4.41 -28.80
C GLY A 345 -0.48 5.42 -29.91
N ILE A 346 0.82 5.68 -30.15
CA ILE A 346 1.30 6.78 -31.02
C ILE A 346 0.68 6.73 -32.43
N GLU A 347 0.51 5.54 -32.99
CA GLU A 347 -0.03 5.35 -34.35
C GLU A 347 -1.49 5.78 -34.47
N GLN A 348 -2.28 5.66 -33.39
CA GLN A 348 -3.70 6.02 -33.37
C GLN A 348 -3.95 7.48 -32.97
N VAL A 349 -2.91 8.20 -32.53
CA VAL A 349 -3.03 9.62 -32.16
C VAL A 349 -3.29 10.49 -33.38
N ALA A 350 -2.88 10.07 -34.58
CA ALA A 350 -3.03 10.85 -35.81
C ALA A 350 -4.48 11.29 -36.06
N ASP A 351 -5.43 10.41 -35.81
CA ASP A 351 -6.87 10.67 -35.97
C ASP A 351 -7.46 11.56 -34.85
N ALA A 352 -6.73 11.71 -33.75
CA ALA A 352 -7.12 12.53 -32.60
C ALA A 352 -6.49 13.95 -32.61
N ILE A 353 -5.65 14.28 -33.60
CA ILE A 353 -5.03 15.62 -33.71
C ILE A 353 -6.08 16.62 -34.18
N ASP A 354 -6.64 17.38 -33.24
CA ASP A 354 -7.59 18.44 -33.55
C ASP A 354 -6.92 19.77 -33.91
N HIS A 355 -7.72 20.71 -34.44
CA HIS A 355 -7.24 22.05 -34.78
C HIS A 355 -6.73 22.83 -33.55
N ARG A 356 -7.21 22.52 -32.34
CA ARG A 356 -6.76 23.17 -31.11
C ARG A 356 -5.33 22.75 -30.77
N MET A 357 -4.99 21.48 -30.91
CA MET A 357 -3.65 20.95 -30.74
C MET A 357 -2.68 21.60 -31.73
N GLN A 358 -3.07 21.71 -33.00
CA GLN A 358 -2.26 22.39 -34.02
C GLN A 358 -2.01 23.86 -33.67
N TYR A 359 -3.04 24.58 -33.22
CA TYR A 359 -2.90 25.97 -32.78
C TYR A 359 -1.95 26.08 -31.57
N ARG A 360 -2.16 25.25 -30.54
CA ARG A 360 -1.31 25.25 -29.33
C ARG A 360 0.15 24.93 -29.66
N PHE A 361 0.40 24.00 -30.58
CA PHE A 361 1.75 23.70 -31.06
C PHE A 361 2.41 24.91 -31.72
N ARG A 362 1.70 25.59 -32.63
CA ARG A 362 2.21 26.80 -33.32
C ARG A 362 2.49 27.94 -32.35
N SER A 363 1.66 28.10 -31.31
CA SER A 363 1.80 29.16 -30.30
C SER A 363 2.82 28.83 -29.20
N ALA A 364 3.23 27.56 -29.04
CA ALA A 364 4.05 27.11 -27.91
C ALA A 364 5.37 27.87 -27.77
N ARG A 365 6.04 28.21 -28.89
CA ARG A 365 7.29 28.95 -28.85
C ARG A 365 7.11 30.38 -28.34
N ALA A 366 6.05 31.04 -28.79
CA ALA A 366 5.73 32.41 -28.36
C ALA A 366 5.36 32.44 -26.87
N GLU A 367 4.50 31.51 -26.43
CA GLU A 367 4.11 31.36 -25.01
C GLU A 367 5.34 31.07 -24.12
N TYR A 368 6.26 30.22 -24.58
CA TYR A 368 7.51 29.95 -23.86
C TYR A 368 8.39 31.19 -23.70
N GLU A 369 8.56 31.99 -24.75
CA GLU A 369 9.36 33.21 -24.68
C GLU A 369 8.74 34.27 -23.78
N GLU A 370 7.42 34.40 -23.77
CA GLU A 370 6.70 35.28 -22.86
C GLU A 370 6.87 34.83 -21.40
N ALA A 371 6.69 33.53 -21.12
CA ALA A 371 6.90 32.97 -19.79
C ALA A 371 8.34 33.16 -19.29
N ARG A 372 9.34 33.01 -20.18
CA ARG A 372 10.75 33.26 -19.87
C ARG A 372 10.99 34.72 -19.48
N LYS A 373 10.40 35.68 -20.21
CA LYS A 373 10.49 37.11 -19.89
C LYS A 373 9.85 37.42 -18.54
N LYS A 374 8.64 36.89 -18.27
CA LYS A 374 7.96 37.06 -16.98
C LYS A 374 8.78 36.52 -15.81
N ARG A 375 9.35 35.32 -15.94
CA ARG A 375 10.25 34.76 -14.89
C ARG A 375 11.47 35.63 -14.64
N ALA A 376 12.15 36.08 -15.70
CA ALA A 376 13.31 36.96 -15.54
C ALA A 376 12.96 38.28 -14.83
N GLN A 377 11.75 38.81 -15.03
CA GLN A 377 11.27 39.97 -14.31
C GLN A 377 10.97 39.67 -12.83
N GLN A 378 10.25 38.58 -12.56
CA GLN A 378 9.95 38.13 -11.19
C GLN A 378 11.22 37.86 -10.37
N ASP A 379 12.23 37.24 -10.98
CA ASP A 379 13.51 36.99 -10.32
C ASP A 379 14.24 38.29 -9.96
N ARG A 380 14.23 39.28 -10.86
CA ARG A 380 14.79 40.62 -10.60
C ARG A 380 14.05 41.33 -9.48
N GLU A 381 12.72 41.27 -9.47
CA GLU A 381 11.89 41.88 -8.42
C GLU A 381 12.10 41.17 -7.07
N GLY A 382 12.18 39.83 -7.06
CA GLY A 382 12.48 39.05 -5.87
C GLY A 382 13.87 39.33 -5.29
N GLN A 383 14.89 39.48 -6.15
CA GLN A 383 16.24 39.90 -5.71
C GLN A 383 16.25 41.30 -5.10
N LYS A 384 15.53 42.26 -5.72
CA LYS A 384 15.38 43.62 -5.16
C LYS A 384 14.69 43.58 -3.80
N LYS A 385 13.62 42.79 -3.64
CA LYS A 385 12.90 42.64 -2.38
C LYS A 385 13.79 42.04 -1.29
N LYS A 386 14.53 40.97 -1.59
CA LYS A 386 15.49 40.37 -0.66
C LYS A 386 16.60 41.35 -0.24
N GLN A 387 17.10 42.16 -1.18
CA GLN A 387 18.07 43.21 -0.83
C GLN A 387 17.47 44.29 0.07
N ALA A 388 16.22 44.69 -0.16
CA ALA A 388 15.53 45.66 0.68
C ALA A 388 15.26 45.11 2.08
N GLU A 389 14.77 43.87 2.19
CA GLU A 389 14.56 43.18 3.49
C GLU A 389 15.86 43.09 4.29
N LYS A 390 16.97 42.72 3.64
CA LYS A 390 18.29 42.67 4.28
C LYS A 390 18.74 44.04 4.82
N ARG A 391 18.52 45.13 4.05
CA ARG A 391 18.84 46.50 4.51
C ARG A 391 18.03 46.89 5.75
N VAL A 392 16.74 46.56 5.78
CA VAL A 392 15.88 46.83 6.94
C VAL A 392 16.32 46.00 8.14
N GLU A 393 16.66 44.72 7.95
CA GLU A 393 17.19 43.88 9.04
C GLU A 393 18.50 44.43 9.63
N ASP A 394 19.41 44.92 8.77
CA ASP A 394 20.66 45.53 9.19
C ASP A 394 20.40 46.84 9.98
N GLU A 395 19.46 47.68 9.52
CA GLU A 395 19.08 48.93 10.19
C GLU A 395 18.39 48.68 11.55
N VAL A 396 17.49 47.69 11.63
CA VAL A 396 16.88 47.26 12.90
C VAL A 396 17.95 46.74 13.87
N ARG A 397 18.95 46.01 13.39
CA ARG A 397 20.06 45.52 14.22
C ARG A 397 20.89 46.66 14.78
N GLU A 398 21.21 47.67 13.97
CA GLU A 398 21.92 48.87 14.43
C GLU A 398 21.11 49.65 15.47
N LEU A 399 19.82 49.88 15.22
CA LEU A 399 18.95 50.60 16.16
C LEU A 399 18.79 49.86 17.49
N ARG A 400 18.69 48.52 17.45
CA ARG A 400 18.68 47.69 18.67
C ARG A 400 20.00 47.82 19.45
N ALA A 401 21.14 47.78 18.76
CA ALA A 401 22.44 47.96 19.41
C ALA A 401 22.57 49.35 20.06
N LYS A 402 22.13 50.41 19.38
CA LYS A 402 22.08 51.78 19.91
C LYS A 402 21.17 51.87 21.14
N LYS A 403 19.96 51.28 21.10
CA LYS A 403 19.03 51.26 22.23
C LYS A 403 19.63 50.56 23.45
N THR A 404 20.27 49.39 23.27
CA THR A 404 20.90 48.65 24.37
C THR A 404 22.02 49.48 25.01
N LYS A 405 22.84 50.14 24.20
CA LYS A 405 23.92 51.00 24.71
C LYS A 405 23.38 52.17 25.53
N LEU A 406 22.33 52.85 25.06
CA LEU A 406 21.69 53.94 25.79
C LEU A 406 21.04 53.48 27.10
N LEU A 407 20.42 52.29 27.12
CA LEU A 407 19.86 51.72 28.35
C LEU A 407 20.94 51.38 29.38
N GLN A 408 22.09 50.84 28.94
CA GLN A 408 23.24 50.61 29.81
C GLN A 408 23.77 51.92 30.39
N GLU A 409 23.98 52.94 29.55
CA GLU A 409 24.43 54.26 29.99
C GLU A 409 23.43 54.92 30.98
N ALA A 410 22.12 54.76 30.76
CA ALA A 410 21.10 55.26 31.66
C ALA A 410 21.08 54.50 33.00
N GLN A 411 21.26 53.18 32.98
CA GLN A 411 21.34 52.35 34.18
C GLN A 411 22.55 52.74 35.04
N THR A 412 23.73 52.88 34.42
CA THR A 412 24.95 53.29 35.13
C THR A 412 24.76 54.66 35.81
N LYS A 413 24.09 55.60 35.13
CA LYS A 413 23.76 56.91 35.73
C LYS A 413 22.76 56.80 36.88
N CYS A 414 21.77 55.91 36.80
CA CYS A 414 20.85 55.68 37.92
C CYS A 414 21.61 55.10 39.11
N ASP A 415 22.47 54.10 38.89
CA ASP A 415 23.28 53.49 39.93
C ASP A 415 24.22 54.52 40.60
N GLU A 416 24.80 55.46 39.82
CA GLU A 416 25.59 56.59 40.34
C GLU A 416 24.77 57.54 41.21
N ILE A 417 23.54 57.87 40.82
CA ILE A 417 22.63 58.73 41.59
C ILE A 417 22.19 58.02 42.87
N ASP A 418 21.88 56.72 42.81
CA ASP A 418 21.50 55.93 43.98
C ASP A 418 22.66 55.79 44.97
N GLU A 419 23.90 55.67 44.50
CA GLU A 419 25.08 55.77 45.36
C GLU A 419 25.19 57.13 46.05
N GLN A 420 24.95 58.22 45.34
CA GLN A 420 24.98 59.57 45.92
C GLN A 420 23.87 59.76 46.97
N LEU A 421 22.65 59.29 46.70
CA LEU A 421 21.53 59.31 47.67
C LEU A 421 21.84 58.49 48.93
N ASN A 422 22.45 57.32 48.77
CA ASN A 422 22.85 56.47 49.90
C ASN A 422 23.97 57.10 50.75
N ARG A 423 24.88 57.87 50.14
CA ARG A 423 25.93 58.61 50.87
C ARG A 423 25.38 59.79 51.68
N LEU A 424 24.28 60.41 51.23
CA LEU A 424 23.59 61.50 51.94
C LEU A 424 22.63 61.02 53.03
N SER A 425 22.32 59.71 53.07
CA SER A 425 21.38 59.10 54.03
C SER A 425 22.09 58.43 55.23
N ARG A 426 23.40 58.68 55.40
CA ARG A 426 24.19 58.39 56.61
C ARG A 426 24.54 59.70 57.29
#